data_AF-A0A918ABK1-F1
#
_entry.id   AF-A0A918ABK1-F1
#
_cell.length_a   1.000
_cell.length_b   1.000
_cell.length_c   1.000
_cell.angle_alpha   90.00
_cell.angle_beta   90.00
_cell.angle_gamma   90.00
#
_symmetry.space_group_name_H-M   'P 1'
#
loop_
_entity.id
_entity.type
_entity.pdbx_description
1 polymer ?
#
loop_
_entity_poly.entity_id
_entity_poly.type
_entity_poly.pdbx_seq_one_letter_code
_entity_poly.pdbx_strand_id
1 'polypeptide(L)'
;MTSSSDLDERLRAAAARTHRADHLRRRRAATVQQIQQAHHTLAGLEKDLSKEEADVTRLEGGLTAFLARLVSQREELLDRERAEAAAARQRLDGHRARLAQIEADAQAIEAELAGLATAPVEYEKLLAEKERQLLARGDARASELANLGAALGRVSAELREHTEAYQAGQAALHALAQVLGYLGSAKGASTWDLLGGGLIADAVEHNRLRSADEAAWHAQRALDVFSRELDDVGVSARARLPKVDTRWFVDTFFDNIITDVLKHQRIENTRAEVERTARWVQDVGKHLRHRNAELSKERARLLAGREELLRG
;
A
#
# COMPACT_ATOMS: atom_id res chain seq x y z
N MET A 1 46.65 -8.89 -13.19
CA MET A 1 46.18 -10.12 -12.54
C MET A 1 45.93 -9.78 -11.08
N THR A 2 44.71 -9.38 -10.74
CA THR A 2 44.29 -9.26 -9.34
C THR A 2 44.35 -10.66 -8.72
N SER A 3 45.08 -10.80 -7.61
CA SER A 3 45.19 -12.09 -6.93
C SER A 3 43.82 -12.49 -6.36
N SER A 4 43.53 -13.79 -6.25
CA SER A 4 42.26 -14.28 -5.67
C SER A 4 41.98 -13.64 -4.30
N SER A 5 43.04 -13.43 -3.50
CA SER A 5 42.98 -12.81 -2.17
C SER A 5 42.53 -11.34 -2.20
N ASP A 6 42.89 -10.57 -3.23
CA ASP A 6 42.48 -9.16 -3.38
C ASP A 6 40.97 -9.05 -3.68
N LEU A 7 40.46 -9.96 -4.51
CA LEU A 7 39.03 -10.01 -4.84
C LEU A 7 38.18 -10.39 -3.62
N ASP A 8 38.65 -11.33 -2.80
CA ASP A 8 37.96 -11.78 -1.58
C ASP A 8 37.90 -10.71 -0.49
N GLU A 9 38.93 -9.87 -0.37
CA GLU A 9 38.94 -8.72 0.53
C GLU A 9 37.96 -7.64 0.06
N ARG A 10 37.97 -7.31 -1.23
CA ARG A 10 37.03 -6.35 -1.83
C ARG A 10 35.57 -6.81 -1.70
N LEU A 11 35.31 -8.11 -1.88
CA LEU A 11 33.99 -8.71 -1.66
C LEU A 11 33.53 -8.56 -0.20
N ARG A 12 34.38 -8.88 0.78
CA ARG A 12 34.04 -8.71 2.20
C ARG A 12 33.74 -7.25 2.55
N ALA A 13 34.54 -6.31 2.06
CA ALA A 13 34.32 -4.88 2.28
C ALA A 13 33.01 -4.38 1.64
N ALA A 14 32.72 -4.80 0.40
CA ALA A 14 31.47 -4.45 -0.28
C ALA A 14 30.24 -5.08 0.41
N ALA A 15 30.33 -6.33 0.86
CA ALA A 15 29.28 -7.00 1.64
C ALA A 15 28.95 -6.23 2.93
N ALA A 16 29.98 -5.80 3.67
CA ALA A 16 29.80 -5.02 4.90
C ALA A 16 29.09 -3.68 4.64
N ARG A 17 29.45 -2.98 3.55
CA ARG A 17 28.78 -1.74 3.12
C ARG A 17 27.32 -1.97 2.74
N THR A 18 27.02 -3.06 2.02
CA THR A 18 25.64 -3.45 1.67
C THR A 18 24.80 -3.77 2.91
N HIS A 19 25.33 -4.57 3.83
CA HIS A 19 24.63 -4.86 5.10
C HIS A 19 24.39 -3.61 5.94
N ARG A 20 25.34 -2.68 5.95
CA ARG A 20 25.17 -1.39 6.61
C ARG A 20 24.04 -0.58 5.97
N ALA A 21 23.99 -0.52 4.64
CA ALA A 21 22.92 0.15 3.90
C ALA A 21 21.55 -0.46 4.23
N ASP A 22 21.44 -1.80 4.27
CA ASP A 22 20.18 -2.48 4.61
C ASP A 22 19.73 -2.23 6.05
N HIS A 23 20.68 -2.22 6.99
CA HIS A 23 20.39 -1.86 8.37
C HIS A 23 19.86 -0.42 8.48
N LEU A 24 20.49 0.53 7.78
CA LEU A 24 20.05 1.93 7.76
C LEU A 24 18.67 2.09 7.09
N ARG A 25 18.37 1.36 6.01
CA ARG A 25 17.04 1.37 5.38
C ARG A 25 15.94 0.92 6.34
N ARG A 26 16.19 -0.14 7.13
CA ARG A 26 15.25 -0.59 8.17
C ARG A 26 15.08 0.45 9.26
N ARG A 27 16.17 1.05 9.73
CA ARG A 27 16.15 2.12 10.74
C ARG A 27 15.39 3.35 10.25
N ARG A 28 15.63 3.78 9.00
CA ARG A 28 14.89 4.86 8.33
C ARG A 28 13.39 4.63 8.34
N ALA A 29 12.94 3.42 7.96
CA ALA A 29 11.52 3.08 7.96
C ALA A 29 10.90 3.22 9.37
N ALA A 30 11.61 2.78 10.40
CA ALA A 30 11.18 2.96 11.79
C ALA A 30 11.15 4.43 12.22
N THR A 31 12.17 5.23 11.86
CA THR A 31 12.23 6.66 12.17
C THR A 31 11.10 7.43 11.49
N VAL A 32 10.75 7.10 10.24
CA VAL A 32 9.59 7.72 9.54
C VAL A 32 8.29 7.47 10.29
N GLN A 33 8.08 6.26 10.83
CA GLN A 33 6.90 5.97 11.66
C GLN A 33 6.90 6.79 12.95
N GLN A 34 8.07 6.96 13.59
CA GLN A 34 8.20 7.79 14.80
C GLN A 34 7.88 9.26 14.53
N ILE A 35 8.32 9.81 13.39
CA ILE A 35 8.01 11.18 12.96
C ILE A 35 6.49 11.34 12.78
N GLN A 36 5.83 10.41 12.09
CA GLN A 36 4.37 10.43 11.90
C GLN A 36 3.62 10.41 13.24
N GLN A 37 4.04 9.56 14.18
CA GLN A 37 3.45 9.49 15.51
C GLN A 37 3.70 10.77 16.33
N ALA A 38 4.89 11.37 16.22
CA ALA A 38 5.22 12.62 16.88
C ALA A 38 4.38 13.79 16.36
N HIS A 39 4.18 13.90 15.04
CA HIS A 39 3.26 14.88 14.45
C HIS A 39 1.82 14.70 14.94
N HIS A 40 1.32 13.47 14.98
CA HIS A 40 -0.03 13.20 15.49
C HIS A 40 -0.18 13.64 16.96
N THR A 41 0.83 13.36 17.78
CA THR A 41 0.85 13.76 19.19
C THR A 41 0.88 15.29 19.32
N LEU A 42 1.70 15.97 18.51
CA LEU A 42 1.79 17.43 18.50
C LEU A 42 0.47 18.09 18.11
N ALA A 43 -0.24 17.56 17.12
CA ALA A 43 -1.55 18.09 16.74
C ALA A 43 -2.58 18.01 17.91
N GLY A 44 -2.51 16.95 18.73
CA GLY A 44 -3.30 16.84 19.95
C GLY A 44 -2.93 17.90 20.99
N LEU A 45 -1.63 18.06 21.26
CA LEU A 45 -1.12 19.04 22.23
C LEU A 45 -1.40 20.49 21.80
N GLU A 46 -1.32 20.80 20.51
CA GLU A 46 -1.68 22.12 19.96
C GLU A 46 -3.16 22.43 20.18
N LYS A 47 -4.03 21.44 19.99
CA LYS A 47 -5.46 21.57 20.28
C LYS A 47 -5.71 21.79 21.77
N ASP A 48 -5.01 21.09 22.64
CA ASP A 48 -5.17 21.24 24.09
C ASP A 48 -4.67 22.60 24.55
N LEU A 49 -3.48 23.04 24.11
CA LEU A 49 -2.98 24.40 24.39
C LEU A 49 -3.96 25.48 23.94
N SER A 50 -4.56 25.34 22.76
CA SER A 50 -5.56 26.30 22.26
C SER A 50 -6.81 26.38 23.15
N LYS A 51 -7.17 25.31 23.89
CA LYS A 51 -8.27 25.36 24.86
C LYS A 51 -7.83 26.11 26.12
N GLU A 52 -6.68 25.77 26.69
CA GLU A 52 -6.15 26.42 27.89
C GLU A 52 -5.97 27.94 27.66
N GLU A 53 -5.45 28.35 26.50
CA GLU A 53 -5.30 29.77 26.15
C GLU A 53 -6.67 30.48 25.96
N ALA A 54 -7.68 29.77 25.46
CA ALA A 54 -9.03 30.31 25.34
C ALA A 54 -9.71 30.45 26.71
N ASP A 55 -9.47 29.53 27.65
CA ASP A 55 -9.98 29.59 29.01
C ASP A 55 -9.33 30.75 29.80
N VAL A 56 -8.02 30.96 29.65
CA VAL A 56 -7.31 32.16 30.15
C VAL A 56 -7.91 33.44 29.57
N THR A 57 -8.07 33.51 28.24
CA THR A 57 -8.63 34.70 27.57
C THR A 57 -10.07 34.98 28.03
N ARG A 58 -10.87 33.94 28.23
CA ARG A 58 -12.25 34.06 28.74
C ARG A 58 -12.28 34.58 30.17
N LEU A 59 -11.32 34.21 31.02
CA LEU A 59 -11.23 34.71 32.41
C LEU A 59 -10.63 36.11 32.51
N GLU A 60 -9.75 36.48 31.58
CA GLU A 60 -9.21 37.84 31.43
C GLU A 60 -10.27 38.81 30.89
N GLY A 61 -11.01 38.43 29.85
CA GLY A 61 -12.04 39.25 29.19
C GLY A 61 -13.47 39.10 29.72
N GLY A 62 -13.76 38.04 30.49
CA GLY A 62 -15.08 37.74 31.02
C GLY A 62 -15.39 38.54 32.28
N LEU A 63 -16.33 39.48 32.15
CA LEU A 63 -17.02 40.18 33.24
C LEU A 63 -16.17 41.15 34.09
N THR A 64 -15.48 42.07 33.44
CA THR A 64 -15.28 43.42 33.99
C THR A 64 -16.59 44.19 34.21
N ALA A 65 -17.77 43.67 33.86
CA ALA A 65 -19.03 44.40 34.00
C ALA A 65 -19.94 44.01 35.18
N PHE A 66 -19.75 42.88 35.90
CA PHE A 66 -20.78 42.46 36.89
C PHE A 66 -20.33 42.06 38.30
N LEU A 67 -19.10 41.59 38.59
CA LEU A 67 -18.81 41.01 39.92
C LEU A 67 -17.46 41.43 40.52
N ALA A 68 -17.37 42.67 40.99
CA ALA A 68 -16.27 43.17 41.82
C ALA A 68 -16.26 42.60 43.27
N ARG A 69 -17.10 41.61 43.60
CA ARG A 69 -17.26 41.04 44.97
C ARG A 69 -16.67 39.63 45.14
N LEU A 70 -16.08 39.06 44.08
CA LEU A 70 -15.49 37.71 44.01
C LEU A 70 -14.02 37.73 43.54
N VAL A 71 -13.34 38.87 43.74
CA VAL A 71 -12.01 39.18 43.18
C VAL A 71 -10.96 38.15 43.58
N SER A 72 -10.91 37.74 44.85
CA SER A 72 -9.93 36.76 45.33
C SER A 72 -10.07 35.38 44.70
N GLN A 73 -11.30 34.89 44.51
CA GLN A 73 -11.56 33.59 43.88
C GLN A 73 -11.27 33.61 42.37
N ARG A 74 -11.47 34.76 41.72
CA ARG A 74 -11.13 34.94 40.30
C ARG A 74 -9.62 34.99 40.09
N GLU A 75 -8.89 35.69 40.95
CA GLU A 75 -7.42 35.77 40.89
C GLU A 75 -6.80 34.36 41.03
N GLU A 76 -7.24 33.56 42.00
CA GLU A 76 -6.76 32.19 42.20
C GLU A 76 -7.02 31.27 41.00
N LEU A 77 -8.21 31.38 40.38
CA LEU A 77 -8.55 30.62 39.18
C LEU A 77 -7.72 31.05 37.96
N LEU A 78 -7.51 32.36 37.79
CA LEU A 78 -6.73 32.90 36.68
C LEU A 78 -5.24 32.51 36.78
N ASP A 79 -4.67 32.51 37.99
CA ASP A 79 -3.30 32.03 38.22
C ASP A 79 -3.18 30.54 37.92
N ARG A 80 -4.20 29.75 38.28
CA ARG A 80 -4.25 28.31 37.96
C ARG A 80 -4.29 28.06 36.44
N GLU A 81 -5.16 28.74 35.72
CA GLU A 81 -5.35 28.58 34.27
C GLU A 81 -4.10 29.04 33.49
N ARG A 82 -3.44 30.10 33.97
CA ARG A 82 -2.11 30.52 33.47
C ARG A 82 -1.05 29.44 33.70
N ALA A 83 -1.06 28.79 34.87
CA ALA A 83 -0.14 27.70 35.16
C ALA A 83 -0.41 26.46 34.29
N GLU A 84 -1.68 26.13 34.04
CA GLU A 84 -2.11 25.03 33.17
C GLU A 84 -1.71 25.31 31.70
N ALA A 85 -1.95 26.52 31.19
CA ALA A 85 -1.50 26.96 29.87
C ALA A 85 0.05 26.95 29.74
N ALA A 86 0.78 27.43 30.75
CA ALA A 86 2.23 27.41 30.76
C ALA A 86 2.78 25.96 30.74
N ALA A 87 2.18 25.05 31.51
CA ALA A 87 2.54 23.64 31.49
C ALA A 87 2.24 22.99 30.13
N ALA A 88 1.12 23.33 29.48
CA ALA A 88 0.77 22.86 28.15
C ALA A 88 1.78 23.34 27.09
N ARG A 89 2.19 24.62 27.13
CA ARG A 89 3.26 25.17 26.26
C ARG A 89 4.58 24.42 26.45
N GLN A 90 5.01 24.23 27.70
CA GLN A 90 6.26 23.51 27.99
C GLN A 90 6.25 22.07 27.45
N ARG A 91 5.12 21.34 27.59
CA ARG A 91 4.98 20.00 27.03
C ARG A 91 5.10 20.02 25.52
N LEU A 92 4.40 20.94 24.87
CA LEU A 92 4.40 21.10 23.42
C LEU A 92 5.80 21.47 22.89
N ASP A 93 6.51 22.37 23.54
CA ASP A 93 7.89 22.72 23.21
C ASP A 93 8.83 21.51 23.36
N GLY A 94 8.66 20.73 24.44
CA GLY A 94 9.42 19.48 24.64
C GLY A 94 9.18 18.45 23.54
N HIS A 95 7.93 18.30 23.09
CA HIS A 95 7.58 17.40 21.98
C HIS A 95 8.09 17.93 20.63
N ARG A 96 8.10 19.25 20.39
CA ARG A 96 8.69 19.87 19.20
C ARG A 96 10.20 19.67 19.15
N ALA A 97 10.88 19.86 20.28
CA ALA A 97 12.33 19.61 20.38
C ALA A 97 12.65 18.12 20.11
N ARG A 98 11.82 17.20 20.63
CA ARG A 98 11.96 15.76 20.35
C ARG A 98 11.73 15.44 18.88
N LEU A 99 10.71 16.03 18.24
CA LEU A 99 10.48 15.85 16.81
C LEU A 99 11.68 16.33 16.00
N ALA A 100 12.19 17.53 16.29
CA ALA A 100 13.36 18.09 15.61
C ALA A 100 14.60 17.18 15.74
N GLN A 101 14.80 16.54 16.90
CA GLN A 101 15.87 15.55 17.08
C GLN A 101 15.67 14.30 16.21
N ILE A 102 14.45 13.76 16.16
CA ILE A 102 14.13 12.58 15.33
C ILE A 102 14.30 12.91 13.84
N GLU A 103 13.91 14.11 13.42
CA GLU A 103 14.10 14.60 12.05
C GLU A 103 15.59 14.77 11.70
N ALA A 104 16.39 15.32 12.62
CA ALA A 104 17.84 15.40 12.45
C ALA A 104 18.49 14.01 12.33
N ASP A 105 18.07 13.05 13.16
CA ASP A 105 18.49 11.66 13.07
C ASP A 105 18.11 11.03 11.70
N ALA A 106 16.89 11.32 11.21
CA ALA A 106 16.44 10.86 9.90
C ALA A 106 17.31 11.43 8.78
N GLN A 107 17.63 12.73 8.82
CA GLN A 107 18.52 13.38 7.85
C GLN A 107 19.93 12.78 7.86
N ALA A 108 20.48 12.49 9.03
CA ALA A 108 21.78 11.82 9.16
C ALA A 108 21.76 10.41 8.56
N ILE A 109 20.68 9.63 8.79
CA ILE A 109 20.49 8.31 8.19
C ILE A 109 20.42 8.41 6.66
N GLU A 110 19.69 9.38 6.12
CA GLU A 110 19.58 9.59 4.66
C GLU A 110 20.91 9.98 4.03
N ALA A 111 21.69 10.85 4.69
CA ALA A 111 23.02 11.22 4.23
C ALA A 111 23.97 10.01 4.19
N GLU A 112 23.94 9.17 5.23
CA GLU A 112 24.74 7.92 5.25
C GLU A 112 24.28 6.94 4.17
N LEU A 113 22.97 6.80 3.94
CA LEU A 113 22.42 5.99 2.85
C LEU A 113 22.84 6.48 1.47
N ALA A 114 22.87 7.79 1.25
CA ALA A 114 23.34 8.37 -0.01
C ALA A 114 24.80 8.01 -0.31
N GLY A 115 25.68 8.04 0.70
CA GLY A 115 27.07 7.59 0.59
C GLY A 115 27.24 6.09 0.32
N LEU A 116 26.22 5.28 0.60
CA LEU A 116 26.20 3.84 0.38
C LEU A 116 25.36 3.41 -0.84
N ALA A 117 24.87 4.36 -1.63
CA ALA A 117 23.94 4.08 -2.74
C ALA A 117 24.51 3.10 -3.77
N THR A 118 25.83 3.15 -4.04
CA THR A 118 26.50 2.27 -5.02
C THR A 118 26.92 0.92 -4.45
N ALA A 119 26.96 0.76 -3.12
CA ALA A 119 27.52 -0.43 -2.48
C ALA A 119 26.84 -1.76 -2.91
N PRO A 120 25.50 -1.86 -3.03
CA PRO A 120 24.87 -3.09 -3.51
C PRO A 120 25.23 -3.43 -4.95
N VAL A 121 25.34 -2.42 -5.82
CA VAL A 121 25.69 -2.61 -7.25
C VAL A 121 27.15 -3.02 -7.39
N GLU A 122 28.05 -2.40 -6.61
CA GLU A 122 29.46 -2.79 -6.53
C GLU A 122 29.62 -4.23 -6.04
N TYR A 123 28.84 -4.62 -5.02
CA TYR A 123 28.87 -5.96 -4.47
C TYR A 123 28.48 -7.02 -5.51
N GLU A 124 27.38 -6.82 -6.23
CA GLU A 124 26.94 -7.72 -7.30
C GLU A 124 27.96 -7.83 -8.44
N LYS A 125 28.60 -6.71 -8.82
CA LYS A 125 29.67 -6.71 -9.83
C LYS A 125 30.85 -7.59 -9.41
N LEU A 126 31.26 -7.49 -8.13
CA LEU A 126 32.36 -8.29 -7.59
C LEU A 126 31.99 -9.78 -7.51
N LEU A 127 30.75 -10.11 -7.13
CA LEU A 127 30.27 -11.50 -7.13
C LEU A 127 30.29 -12.09 -8.56
N ALA A 128 29.83 -11.33 -9.55
CA ALA A 128 29.87 -11.73 -10.96
C ALA A 128 31.30 -11.84 -11.52
N GLU A 129 32.24 -11.03 -11.02
CA GLU A 129 33.66 -11.18 -11.34
C GLU A 129 34.23 -12.47 -10.75
N LYS A 130 33.94 -12.77 -9.47
CA LYS A 130 34.40 -14.00 -8.82
C LYS A 130 33.85 -15.25 -9.50
N GLU A 131 32.55 -15.25 -9.82
CA GLU A 131 31.93 -16.34 -10.55
C GLU A 131 32.61 -16.61 -11.90
N ARG A 132 32.88 -15.56 -12.69
CA ARG A 132 33.62 -15.69 -13.96
C ARG A 132 35.03 -16.27 -13.78
N GLN A 133 35.74 -15.88 -12.71
CA GLN A 133 37.06 -16.44 -12.43
C GLN A 133 36.99 -17.94 -12.07
N LEU A 134 36.00 -18.35 -11.29
CA LEU A 134 35.81 -19.75 -10.91
C LEU A 134 35.45 -20.62 -12.12
N LEU A 135 34.55 -20.14 -12.99
CA LEU A 135 34.18 -20.82 -14.23
C LEU A 135 35.39 -20.97 -15.18
N ALA A 136 36.16 -19.89 -15.39
CA ALA A 136 37.31 -19.92 -16.29
C ALA A 136 38.44 -20.85 -15.83
N ARG A 137 38.56 -21.09 -14.52
CA ARG A 137 39.56 -21.98 -13.91
C ARG A 137 39.10 -23.43 -13.80
N GLY A 138 37.83 -23.73 -14.12
CA GLY A 138 37.26 -25.06 -13.94
C GLY A 138 37.17 -25.48 -12.47
N ASP A 139 36.92 -24.53 -11.56
CA ASP A 139 36.77 -24.81 -10.12
C ASP A 139 35.62 -25.81 -9.87
N ALA A 140 35.76 -26.66 -8.85
CA ALA A 140 34.74 -27.66 -8.51
C ALA A 140 33.35 -27.03 -8.25
N ARG A 141 33.30 -25.77 -7.80
CA ARG A 141 32.06 -25.01 -7.55
C ARG A 141 31.36 -24.52 -8.81
N ALA A 142 32.02 -24.56 -9.97
CA ALA A 142 31.49 -24.05 -11.25
C ALA A 142 30.13 -24.67 -11.62
N SER A 143 30.01 -25.99 -11.47
CA SER A 143 28.75 -26.70 -11.80
C SER A 143 27.63 -26.32 -10.83
N GLU A 144 27.94 -26.14 -9.54
CA GLU A 144 26.97 -25.77 -8.53
C GLU A 144 26.47 -24.32 -8.72
N LEU A 145 27.37 -23.39 -9.04
CA LEU A 145 27.03 -22.00 -9.39
C LEU A 145 26.13 -21.93 -10.63
N ALA A 146 26.42 -22.73 -11.67
CA ALA A 146 25.58 -22.81 -12.85
C ALA A 146 24.17 -23.34 -12.53
N ASN A 147 24.07 -24.37 -11.68
CA ASN A 147 22.78 -24.92 -11.24
C ASN A 147 21.97 -23.90 -10.42
N LEU A 148 22.62 -23.16 -9.51
CA LEU A 148 22.00 -22.08 -8.76
C LEU A 148 21.54 -20.94 -9.67
N GLY A 149 22.35 -20.55 -10.65
CA GLY A 149 21.98 -19.55 -11.66
C GLY A 149 20.75 -19.96 -12.46
N ALA A 150 20.69 -21.21 -12.92
CA ALA A 150 19.52 -21.75 -13.61
C ALA A 150 18.27 -21.79 -12.71
N ALA A 151 18.42 -22.18 -11.44
CA ALA A 151 17.33 -22.17 -10.46
C ALA A 151 16.83 -20.75 -10.17
N LEU A 152 17.73 -19.79 -9.97
CA LEU A 152 17.42 -18.38 -9.79
C LEU A 152 16.67 -17.80 -10.99
N GLY A 153 17.08 -18.16 -12.21
CA GLY A 153 16.39 -17.77 -13.44
C GLY A 153 14.94 -18.26 -13.46
N ARG A 154 14.71 -19.55 -13.17
CA ARG A 154 13.36 -20.13 -13.11
C ARG A 154 12.50 -19.46 -12.02
N VAL A 155 12.99 -19.39 -10.79
CA VAL A 155 12.24 -18.81 -9.65
C VAL A 155 11.95 -17.32 -9.89
N SER A 156 12.87 -16.58 -10.52
CA SER A 156 12.65 -15.16 -10.83
C SER A 156 11.61 -14.95 -11.92
N ALA A 157 11.58 -15.83 -12.94
CA ALA A 157 10.54 -15.83 -13.96
C ALA A 157 9.16 -16.15 -13.34
N GLU A 158 9.06 -17.22 -12.56
CA GLU A 158 7.81 -17.59 -11.86
C GLU A 158 7.32 -16.44 -10.95
N LEU A 159 8.22 -15.82 -10.17
CA LEU A 159 7.86 -14.73 -9.27
C LEU A 159 7.33 -13.51 -10.05
N ARG A 160 7.89 -13.22 -11.23
CA ARG A 160 7.43 -12.13 -12.09
C ARG A 160 6.01 -12.40 -12.58
N GLU A 161 5.77 -13.58 -13.15
CA GLU A 161 4.46 -13.99 -13.68
C GLU A 161 3.38 -13.99 -12.58
N HIS A 162 3.69 -14.55 -11.40
CA HIS A 162 2.77 -14.52 -10.26
C HIS A 162 2.52 -13.11 -9.71
N THR A 163 3.48 -12.19 -9.86
CA THR A 163 3.30 -10.79 -9.47
C THR A 163 2.39 -10.05 -10.46
N GLU A 164 2.58 -10.25 -11.76
CA GLU A 164 1.76 -9.69 -12.83
C GLU A 164 0.30 -10.17 -12.70
N ALA A 165 0.08 -11.47 -12.52
CA ALA A 165 -1.24 -12.04 -12.27
C ALA A 165 -1.90 -11.47 -11.01
N TYR A 166 -1.14 -11.31 -9.92
CA TYR A 166 -1.68 -10.73 -8.69
C TYR A 166 -2.11 -9.27 -8.90
N GLN A 167 -1.31 -8.47 -9.61
CA GLN A 167 -1.63 -7.07 -9.90
C GLN A 167 -2.87 -6.94 -10.79
N ALA A 168 -2.98 -7.78 -11.83
CA ALA A 168 -4.17 -7.82 -12.68
C ALA A 168 -5.43 -8.22 -11.90
N GLY A 169 -5.32 -9.18 -10.97
CA GLY A 169 -6.43 -9.56 -10.08
C GLY A 169 -6.87 -8.41 -9.16
N GLN A 170 -5.92 -7.63 -8.63
CA GLN A 170 -6.25 -6.44 -7.82
C GLN A 170 -6.95 -5.36 -8.65
N ALA A 171 -6.54 -5.15 -9.91
CA ALA A 171 -7.21 -4.23 -10.83
C ALA A 171 -8.64 -4.70 -11.15
N ALA A 172 -8.84 -6.00 -11.39
CA ALA A 172 -10.15 -6.60 -11.61
C ALA A 172 -11.07 -6.45 -10.39
N LEU A 173 -10.57 -6.69 -9.18
CA LEU A 173 -11.34 -6.47 -7.94
C LEU A 173 -11.79 -5.02 -7.79
N HIS A 174 -10.90 -4.07 -8.08
CA HIS A 174 -11.24 -2.65 -8.01
C HIS A 174 -12.34 -2.30 -9.01
N ALA A 175 -12.26 -2.80 -10.25
CA ALA A 175 -13.27 -2.56 -11.27
C ALA A 175 -14.63 -3.20 -10.91
N LEU A 176 -14.63 -4.43 -10.39
CA LEU A 176 -15.86 -5.10 -9.91
C LEU A 176 -16.49 -4.34 -8.74
N ALA A 177 -15.70 -3.76 -7.83
CA ALA A 177 -16.21 -2.94 -6.74
C ALA A 177 -16.93 -1.68 -7.24
N GLN A 178 -16.46 -1.06 -8.34
CA GLN A 178 -17.15 0.07 -8.98
C GLN A 178 -18.52 -0.37 -9.51
N VAL A 179 -18.60 -1.51 -10.21
CA VAL A 179 -19.87 -2.07 -10.69
C VAL A 179 -20.84 -2.34 -9.52
N LEU A 180 -20.37 -2.92 -8.42
CA LEU A 180 -21.17 -3.13 -7.21
C LEU A 180 -21.65 -1.82 -6.57
N GLY A 181 -20.86 -0.75 -6.64
CA GLY A 181 -21.23 0.59 -6.21
C GLY A 181 -22.38 1.17 -7.02
N TYR A 182 -22.34 1.01 -8.35
CA TYR A 182 -23.44 1.42 -9.23
C TYR A 182 -24.71 0.59 -9.01
N LEU A 183 -24.59 -0.74 -8.90
CA LEU A 183 -25.72 -1.63 -8.59
C LEU A 183 -26.37 -1.30 -7.22
N GLY A 184 -25.56 -0.98 -6.21
CA GLY A 184 -26.06 -0.56 -4.89
C GLY A 184 -26.75 0.80 -4.91
N SER A 185 -26.24 1.74 -5.70
CA SER A 185 -26.85 3.08 -5.87
C SER A 185 -28.17 3.02 -6.63
N ALA A 186 -28.29 2.13 -7.62
CA ALA A 186 -29.54 1.88 -8.36
C ALA A 186 -30.65 1.33 -7.45
N LYS A 187 -30.31 0.45 -6.49
CA LYS A 187 -31.26 -0.02 -5.46
C LYS A 187 -31.78 1.11 -4.58
N GLY A 188 -30.92 2.05 -4.18
CA GLY A 188 -31.31 3.22 -3.38
C GLY A 188 -32.20 4.21 -4.15
N ALA A 189 -31.91 4.44 -5.43
CA ALA A 189 -32.69 5.33 -6.30
C ALA A 189 -34.09 4.78 -6.60
N SER A 190 -34.22 3.47 -6.86
CA SER A 190 -35.51 2.80 -7.07
C SER A 190 -36.47 2.89 -5.87
N THR A 191 -35.94 3.12 -4.66
CA THR A 191 -36.76 3.31 -3.45
C THR A 191 -37.29 4.76 -3.35
N TRP A 192 -36.66 5.71 -4.03
CA TRP A 192 -37.01 7.14 -4.02
C TRP A 192 -38.09 7.47 -5.06
N ASP A 193 -38.08 6.85 -6.25
CA ASP A 193 -39.08 7.11 -7.32
C ASP A 193 -40.52 6.74 -6.94
N LEU A 194 -40.71 5.88 -5.94
CA LEU A 194 -42.04 5.54 -5.41
C LEU A 194 -42.66 6.62 -4.52
N LEU A 195 -41.93 7.68 -4.14
CA LEU A 195 -42.38 8.69 -3.17
C LEU A 195 -42.46 10.13 -3.71
N GLY A 196 -42.02 10.44 -4.94
CA GLY A 196 -42.30 11.78 -5.49
C GLY A 196 -41.44 12.23 -6.68
N GLY A 197 -41.94 11.96 -7.88
CA GLY A 197 -42.01 12.81 -9.09
C GLY A 197 -40.95 13.87 -9.45
N GLY A 198 -40.53 13.84 -10.72
CA GLY A 198 -40.63 15.03 -11.60
C GLY A 198 -39.33 15.66 -12.13
N LEU A 199 -39.06 15.45 -13.42
CA LEU A 199 -38.38 16.32 -14.41
C LEU A 199 -36.96 16.89 -14.14
N ILE A 200 -36.32 16.63 -13.00
CA ILE A 200 -34.87 16.87 -12.78
C ILE A 200 -34.06 15.56 -12.91
N ALA A 201 -34.73 14.42 -13.10
CA ALA A 201 -34.11 13.10 -13.18
C ALA A 201 -33.30 12.86 -14.48
N ASP A 202 -33.81 13.29 -15.64
CA ASP A 202 -33.34 12.80 -16.95
C ASP A 202 -31.85 13.06 -17.26
N ALA A 203 -31.29 14.21 -16.84
CA ALA A 203 -29.89 14.58 -17.15
C ALA A 203 -28.87 13.96 -16.18
N VAL A 204 -29.25 13.79 -14.90
CA VAL A 204 -28.41 13.15 -13.88
C VAL A 204 -28.44 11.63 -14.06
N GLU A 205 -29.57 11.08 -14.50
CA GLU A 205 -29.77 9.67 -14.80
C GLU A 205 -28.94 9.23 -16.02
N HIS A 206 -28.97 9.99 -17.13
CA HIS A 206 -28.18 9.66 -18.33
C HIS A 206 -26.67 9.59 -18.08
N ASN A 207 -26.14 10.45 -17.21
CA ASN A 207 -24.71 10.45 -16.89
C ASN A 207 -24.33 9.26 -16.01
N ARG A 208 -25.19 8.89 -15.05
CA ARG A 208 -24.97 7.72 -14.18
C ARG A 208 -25.08 6.40 -14.94
N LEU A 209 -25.99 6.31 -15.92
CA LEU A 209 -26.13 5.13 -16.79
C LEU A 209 -24.87 4.93 -17.65
N ARG A 210 -24.34 6.01 -18.24
CA ARG A 210 -23.06 5.96 -18.98
C ARG A 210 -21.90 5.52 -18.10
N SER A 211 -21.81 6.05 -16.88
CA SER A 211 -20.75 5.65 -15.94
C SER A 211 -20.86 4.18 -15.50
N ALA A 212 -22.07 3.63 -15.37
CA ALA A 212 -22.26 2.22 -15.05
C ALA A 212 -21.85 1.29 -16.21
N ASP A 213 -22.18 1.66 -17.45
CA ASP A 213 -21.74 0.95 -18.66
C ASP A 213 -20.20 0.99 -18.81
N GLU A 214 -19.60 2.17 -18.65
CA GLU A 214 -18.15 2.34 -18.66
C GLU A 214 -17.45 1.48 -17.59
N ALA A 215 -18.02 1.43 -16.38
CA ALA A 215 -17.50 0.62 -15.28
C ALA A 215 -17.60 -0.88 -15.57
N ALA A 216 -18.68 -1.34 -16.21
CA ALA A 216 -18.83 -2.73 -16.62
C ALA A 216 -17.83 -3.13 -17.70
N TRP A 217 -17.67 -2.31 -18.74
CA TRP A 217 -16.64 -2.53 -19.77
C TRP A 217 -15.23 -2.50 -19.19
N HIS A 218 -14.96 -1.61 -18.24
CA HIS A 218 -13.69 -1.58 -17.53
C HIS A 218 -13.46 -2.86 -16.71
N ALA A 219 -14.47 -3.35 -15.99
CA ALA A 219 -14.41 -4.60 -15.24
C ALA A 219 -14.14 -5.80 -16.16
N GLN A 220 -14.78 -5.87 -17.32
CA GLN A 220 -14.48 -6.93 -18.28
C GLN A 220 -13.04 -6.90 -18.76
N ARG A 221 -12.55 -5.73 -19.22
CA ARG A 221 -11.17 -5.63 -19.71
C ARG A 221 -10.16 -6.03 -18.63
N ALA A 222 -10.41 -5.64 -17.37
CA ALA A 222 -9.56 -6.02 -16.25
C ALA A 222 -9.59 -7.54 -15.99
N LEU A 223 -10.75 -8.18 -16.11
CA LEU A 223 -10.89 -9.63 -16.01
C LEU A 223 -10.20 -10.36 -17.18
N ASP A 224 -10.26 -9.83 -18.40
CA ASP A 224 -9.57 -10.41 -19.57
C ASP A 224 -8.05 -10.33 -19.45
N VAL A 225 -7.53 -9.22 -18.89
CA VAL A 225 -6.11 -9.10 -18.53
C VAL A 225 -5.79 -10.15 -17.46
N PHE A 226 -6.53 -10.18 -16.36
CA PHE A 226 -6.29 -11.14 -15.27
C PHE A 226 -6.32 -12.60 -15.74
N SER A 227 -7.24 -12.96 -16.64
CA SER A 227 -7.31 -14.30 -17.21
C SER A 227 -6.05 -14.65 -18.00
N ARG A 228 -5.51 -13.72 -18.81
CA ARG A 228 -4.28 -13.95 -19.58
C ARG A 228 -3.07 -14.13 -18.65
N GLU A 229 -2.95 -13.28 -17.63
CA GLU A 229 -1.86 -13.42 -16.65
C GLU A 229 -1.96 -14.73 -15.85
N LEU A 230 -3.18 -15.27 -15.62
CA LEU A 230 -3.37 -16.58 -14.99
C LEU A 230 -2.94 -17.75 -15.87
N ASP A 231 -3.08 -17.62 -17.18
CA ASP A 231 -2.61 -18.64 -18.14
C ASP A 231 -1.07 -18.75 -18.08
N ASP A 232 -0.37 -17.61 -17.98
CA ASP A 232 1.09 -17.55 -17.94
C ASP A 232 1.69 -18.22 -16.69
N VAL A 233 1.02 -18.17 -15.53
CA VAL A 233 1.48 -18.82 -14.29
C VAL A 233 1.17 -20.32 -14.20
N GLY A 234 0.69 -20.93 -15.30
CA GLY A 234 0.35 -22.35 -15.32
C GLY A 234 -0.77 -22.74 -14.37
N VAL A 235 -1.49 -21.75 -13.82
CA VAL A 235 -2.71 -21.97 -13.04
C VAL A 235 -3.79 -22.30 -14.04
N SER A 236 -3.82 -23.58 -14.43
CA SER A 236 -5.01 -24.23 -14.99
C SER A 236 -6.06 -24.42 -13.90
N ALA A 237 -6.35 -23.37 -13.12
CA ALA A 237 -7.65 -23.30 -12.49
C ALA A 237 -8.62 -23.25 -13.65
N ARG A 238 -9.25 -24.39 -13.94
CA ARG A 238 -10.49 -24.48 -14.71
C ARG A 238 -11.59 -23.77 -13.91
N ALA A 239 -11.41 -22.48 -13.63
CA ALA A 239 -12.54 -21.59 -13.52
C ALA A 239 -13.11 -21.58 -14.94
N ARG A 240 -14.09 -22.45 -15.18
CA ARG A 240 -15.15 -22.04 -16.09
C ARG A 240 -15.68 -20.74 -15.49
N LEU A 241 -15.13 -19.62 -15.93
CA LEU A 241 -15.97 -18.47 -16.16
C LEU A 241 -17.19 -19.03 -16.91
N PRO A 242 -18.43 -18.71 -16.50
CA PRO A 242 -19.51 -18.72 -17.47
C PRO A 242 -18.95 -18.04 -18.73
N LYS A 243 -19.39 -18.44 -19.94
CA LYS A 243 -19.22 -17.53 -21.08
C LYS A 243 -19.91 -16.23 -20.65
N VAL A 244 -19.15 -15.28 -20.10
CA VAL A 244 -19.63 -13.94 -19.88
C VAL A 244 -19.55 -13.36 -21.28
N ASP A 245 -20.60 -13.62 -22.05
CA ASP A 245 -20.87 -12.79 -23.21
C ASP A 245 -21.12 -11.42 -22.60
N THR A 246 -20.13 -10.55 -22.61
CA THR A 246 -20.26 -9.20 -22.05
C THR A 246 -21.27 -8.35 -22.78
N ARG A 247 -21.71 -8.82 -23.95
CA ARG A 247 -22.93 -8.35 -24.61
C ARG A 247 -24.17 -8.65 -23.78
N TRP A 248 -24.26 -9.79 -23.07
CA TRP A 248 -25.40 -10.12 -22.20
C TRP A 248 -25.54 -9.20 -20.98
N PHE A 249 -24.45 -8.68 -20.41
CA PHE A 249 -24.54 -7.73 -19.29
C PHE A 249 -25.26 -6.45 -19.74
N VAL A 250 -24.95 -5.96 -20.94
CA VAL A 250 -25.61 -4.81 -21.54
C VAL A 250 -27.05 -5.16 -21.98
N ASP A 251 -27.23 -6.29 -22.67
CA ASP A 251 -28.55 -6.76 -23.15
C ASP A 251 -29.52 -7.11 -22.00
N THR A 252 -29.02 -7.48 -20.82
CA THR A 252 -29.88 -7.81 -19.66
C THR A 252 -30.12 -6.63 -18.74
N PHE A 253 -29.14 -5.74 -18.61
CA PHE A 253 -29.24 -4.56 -17.77
C PHE A 253 -30.11 -3.48 -18.41
N PHE A 254 -30.08 -3.31 -19.73
CA PHE A 254 -30.63 -2.10 -20.37
C PHE A 254 -31.84 -2.29 -21.30
N ASP A 255 -32.13 -3.49 -21.84
CA ASP A 255 -33.08 -3.57 -22.97
C ASP A 255 -34.55 -3.33 -22.64
N ASN A 256 -34.99 -3.22 -21.37
CA ASN A 256 -36.39 -2.85 -21.07
C ASN A 256 -36.59 -2.24 -19.67
N ILE A 257 -36.61 -0.91 -19.62
CA ILE A 257 -37.09 -0.06 -18.51
C ILE A 257 -38.61 -0.24 -18.21
N ILE A 258 -39.28 -1.30 -18.68
CA ILE A 258 -40.77 -1.37 -18.71
C ILE A 258 -41.44 -2.30 -17.66
N THR A 259 -40.74 -3.09 -16.81
CA THR A 259 -41.41 -3.97 -15.81
C THR A 259 -40.73 -4.04 -14.42
N ASP A 260 -41.15 -3.22 -13.46
CA ASP A 260 -40.45 -2.96 -12.18
C ASP A 260 -40.25 -4.16 -11.22
N VAL A 261 -41.09 -5.20 -11.25
CA VAL A 261 -40.88 -6.40 -10.40
C VAL A 261 -39.76 -7.31 -10.93
N LEU A 262 -39.61 -7.39 -12.26
CA LEU A 262 -38.57 -8.20 -12.91
C LEU A 262 -37.18 -7.53 -12.81
N LYS A 263 -37.13 -6.19 -12.71
CA LYS A 263 -35.89 -5.42 -12.57
C LYS A 263 -35.20 -5.64 -11.22
N HIS A 264 -35.94 -5.59 -10.11
CA HIS A 264 -35.37 -5.78 -8.78
C HIS A 264 -34.70 -7.17 -8.66
N GLN A 265 -35.39 -8.21 -9.13
CA GLN A 265 -34.85 -9.56 -9.13
C GLN A 265 -33.61 -9.70 -10.03
N ARG A 266 -33.58 -9.04 -11.19
CA ARG A 266 -32.42 -9.04 -12.09
C ARG A 266 -31.21 -8.30 -11.51
N ILE A 267 -31.41 -7.11 -10.92
CA ILE A 267 -30.33 -6.34 -10.27
C ILE A 267 -29.71 -7.15 -9.14
N GLU A 268 -30.51 -7.81 -8.31
CA GLU A 268 -30.02 -8.67 -7.24
C GLU A 268 -29.27 -9.91 -7.78
N ASN A 269 -29.76 -10.52 -8.87
CA ASN A 269 -29.07 -11.64 -9.52
C ASN A 269 -27.71 -11.20 -10.11
N THR A 270 -27.66 -10.10 -10.84
CA THR A 270 -26.43 -9.53 -11.42
C THR A 270 -25.46 -9.14 -10.31
N ARG A 271 -25.94 -8.50 -9.24
CA ARG A 271 -25.13 -8.17 -8.07
C ARG A 271 -24.53 -9.44 -7.46
N ALA A 272 -25.33 -10.48 -7.25
CA ALA A 272 -24.87 -11.74 -6.71
C ALA A 272 -23.82 -12.42 -7.61
N GLU A 273 -23.93 -12.29 -8.94
CA GLU A 273 -22.92 -12.74 -9.91
C GLU A 273 -21.61 -11.96 -9.80
N VAL A 274 -21.68 -10.63 -9.79
CA VAL A 274 -20.50 -9.76 -9.64
C VAL A 274 -19.82 -10.02 -8.28
N GLU A 275 -20.58 -10.22 -7.22
CA GLU A 275 -20.05 -10.61 -5.89
C GLU A 275 -19.43 -12.02 -5.89
N ARG A 276 -19.95 -12.97 -6.65
CA ARG A 276 -19.32 -14.29 -6.83
C ARG A 276 -18.00 -14.17 -7.57
N THR A 277 -17.96 -13.41 -8.67
CA THR A 277 -16.72 -13.16 -9.43
C THR A 277 -15.69 -12.44 -8.56
N ALA A 278 -16.07 -11.40 -7.82
CA ALA A 278 -15.17 -10.70 -6.91
C ALA A 278 -14.59 -11.63 -5.84
N ARG A 279 -15.41 -12.50 -5.23
CA ARG A 279 -14.91 -13.50 -4.27
C ARG A 279 -13.91 -14.46 -4.91
N TRP A 280 -14.20 -14.94 -6.11
CA TRP A 280 -13.28 -15.81 -6.85
C TRP A 280 -11.94 -15.11 -7.13
N VAL A 281 -11.95 -13.87 -7.65
CA VAL A 281 -10.72 -13.10 -7.89
C VAL A 281 -9.95 -12.89 -6.57
N GLN A 282 -10.65 -12.62 -5.48
CA GLN A 282 -10.03 -12.45 -4.16
C GLN A 282 -9.35 -13.73 -3.67
N ASP A 283 -9.98 -14.89 -3.84
CA ASP A 283 -9.44 -16.17 -3.39
C ASP A 283 -8.24 -16.60 -4.24
N VAL A 284 -8.29 -16.40 -5.56
CA VAL A 284 -7.12 -16.59 -6.44
C VAL A 284 -6.00 -15.60 -6.07
N GLY A 285 -6.34 -14.33 -5.80
CA GLY A 285 -5.39 -13.31 -5.35
C GLY A 285 -4.69 -13.68 -4.04
N LYS A 286 -5.38 -14.33 -3.08
CA LYS A 286 -4.75 -14.86 -1.86
C LYS A 286 -3.75 -15.98 -2.19
N HIS A 287 -4.11 -16.88 -3.10
CA HIS A 287 -3.22 -17.96 -3.55
C HIS A 287 -1.96 -17.41 -4.22
N LEU A 288 -2.11 -16.48 -5.18
CA LEU A 288 -0.98 -15.82 -5.86
C LEU A 288 -0.06 -15.10 -4.87
N ARG A 289 -0.64 -14.38 -3.90
CA ARG A 289 0.14 -13.69 -2.86
C ARG A 289 0.92 -14.66 -2.00
N HIS A 290 0.31 -15.79 -1.61
CA HIS A 290 1.00 -16.83 -0.85
C HIS A 290 2.15 -17.43 -1.65
N ARG A 291 1.92 -17.78 -2.93
CA ARG A 291 2.97 -18.31 -3.82
C ARG A 291 4.10 -17.31 -4.04
N ASN A 292 3.80 -16.02 -4.24
CA ASN A 292 4.80 -14.95 -4.31
C ASN A 292 5.68 -14.88 -3.05
N ALA A 293 5.09 -15.05 -1.85
CA ALA A 293 5.84 -15.07 -0.61
C ALA A 293 6.80 -16.27 -0.53
N GLU A 294 6.34 -17.45 -0.95
CA GLU A 294 7.18 -18.66 -0.98
C GLU A 294 8.30 -18.55 -2.02
N LEU A 295 8.00 -18.11 -3.25
CA LEU A 295 8.99 -17.86 -4.30
C LEU A 295 10.02 -16.80 -3.88
N SER A 296 9.58 -15.76 -3.17
CA SER A 296 10.49 -14.73 -2.63
C SER A 296 11.45 -15.30 -1.60
N LYS A 297 10.97 -16.19 -0.70
CA LYS A 297 11.82 -16.89 0.27
C LYS A 297 12.78 -17.85 -0.43
N GLU A 298 12.32 -18.59 -1.43
CA GLU A 298 13.14 -19.52 -2.21
C GLU A 298 14.25 -18.78 -2.96
N ARG A 299 13.91 -17.69 -3.65
CA ARG A 299 14.88 -16.81 -4.31
C ARG A 299 15.93 -16.30 -3.33
N ALA A 300 15.51 -15.86 -2.15
CA ALA A 300 16.44 -15.39 -1.11
C ALA A 300 17.38 -16.51 -0.63
N ARG A 301 16.89 -17.75 -0.47
CA ARG A 301 17.72 -18.90 -0.11
C ARG A 301 18.75 -19.23 -1.21
N LEU A 302 18.33 -19.21 -2.48
CA LEU A 302 19.21 -19.47 -3.62
C LEU A 302 20.29 -18.39 -3.76
N LEU A 303 19.93 -17.11 -3.57
CA LEU A 303 20.89 -16.01 -3.56
C LEU A 303 21.91 -16.17 -2.42
N ALA A 304 21.45 -16.53 -1.22
CA ALA A 304 22.34 -16.79 -0.08
C ALA A 304 23.30 -17.96 -0.35
N GLY A 305 22.81 -19.06 -0.93
CA GLY A 305 23.65 -20.20 -1.32
C GLY A 305 24.68 -19.84 -2.39
N ARG A 306 24.29 -19.04 -3.39
CA ARG A 306 25.23 -18.53 -4.40
C ARG A 306 26.30 -17.65 -3.76
N GLU A 307 25.90 -16.77 -2.85
CA GLU A 307 26.83 -15.91 -2.12
C GLU A 307 27.80 -16.72 -1.25
N GLU A 308 27.33 -17.74 -0.53
CA GLU A 308 28.15 -18.61 0.30
C GLU A 308 29.22 -19.34 -0.52
N LEU A 309 28.84 -19.94 -1.66
CA LEU A 309 29.80 -20.59 -2.57
C LEU A 309 30.82 -19.62 -3.16
N LEU A 310 30.39 -18.39 -3.44
CA LEU A 310 31.26 -17.30 -3.90
C LEU A 310 32.06 -16.68 -2.75
N ARG A 311 31.83 -16.99 -1.48
CA ARG A 311 32.62 -16.46 -0.35
C ARG A 311 33.58 -17.49 0.25
N GLY A 312 33.25 -18.78 0.14
CA GLY A 312 34.21 -19.87 0.33
C GLY A 312 35.36 -19.82 -0.68
#